data_AF-A0A2D7WBA7-F1
#
_entry.id   AF-A0A2D7WBA7-F1
#
_cell.length_a   1.000
_cell.length_b   1.000
_cell.length_c   1.000
_cell.angle_alpha   90.00
_cell.angle_beta   90.00
_cell.angle_gamma   90.00
#
_symmetry.space_group_name_H-M   'P 1'
#
loop_
_entity.id
_entity.type
_entity.pdbx_description
1 polymer ?
#
loop_
_entity_poly.entity_id
_entity_poly.type
_entity_poly.pdbx_seq_one_letter_code
_entity_poly.pdbx_strand_id
1 'polypeptide(L)'
;MFQSLDQGINQDRYFEIQEQMGQPVEESKIPYDIQDFPDVVILAVNVFNRLGDRVYPEIGYVGKDYTNLDLYMQVEGVEKHQKNFFLEVLEWLDARAIKKSAEQLKREYDKMKRKPSGRK
;
A
#
# COMPACT_ATOMS: atom_id res chain seq x y z
N MET A 1 -14.04 3.33 9.43
CA MET A 1 -12.92 3.29 10.39
C MET A 1 -11.54 3.15 9.73
N PHE A 2 -11.30 3.62 8.48
CA PHE A 2 -9.97 3.91 7.90
C PHE A 2 -10.14 4.82 6.66
N GLN A 3 -10.84 5.97 6.82
CA GLN A 3 -11.09 6.91 5.70
C GLN A 3 -9.92 7.88 5.46
N SER A 4 -9.01 8.05 6.42
CA SER A 4 -7.89 9.00 6.32
C SER A 4 -6.77 8.55 5.36
N LEU A 5 -6.52 7.25 5.24
CA LEU A 5 -5.52 6.70 4.30
C LEU A 5 -5.89 6.91 2.82
N ASP A 6 -7.18 7.12 2.51
CA ASP A 6 -7.64 7.32 1.13
C ASP A 6 -7.57 8.80 0.69
N GLN A 7 -7.41 9.74 1.64
CA GLN A 7 -7.35 11.18 1.36
C GLN A 7 -5.93 11.73 1.17
N GLY A 8 -4.88 10.93 1.41
CA GLY A 8 -3.49 11.35 1.18
C GLY A 8 -3.07 12.56 2.01
N ILE A 9 -3.68 12.77 3.17
CA ILE A 9 -3.29 13.78 4.15
C ILE A 9 -2.39 13.08 5.16
N ASN A 10 -1.10 13.40 5.12
CA ASN A 10 -0.13 12.99 6.13
C ASN A 10 -0.22 13.92 7.36
N GLN A 11 0.49 13.55 8.42
CA GLN A 11 0.50 14.30 9.68
C GLN A 11 0.87 15.78 9.49
N ASP A 12 1.90 16.07 8.69
CA ASP A 12 2.32 17.44 8.37
C ASP A 12 1.19 18.28 7.78
N ARG A 13 0.50 17.73 6.78
CA ARG A 13 -0.60 18.43 6.11
C ARG A 13 -1.82 18.59 7.02
N TYR A 14 -2.03 17.70 7.99
CA TYR A 14 -3.08 17.87 9.01
C TYR A 14 -2.77 19.08 9.91
N PHE A 15 -1.52 19.22 10.36
CA PHE A 15 -1.10 20.36 11.18
C PHE A 15 -1.20 21.69 10.42
N GLU A 16 -0.75 21.73 9.16
CA GLU A 16 -0.89 22.93 8.31
C GLU A 16 -2.35 23.38 8.17
N ILE A 17 -3.29 22.45 8.00
CA ILE A 17 -4.72 22.77 7.87
C ILE A 17 -5.29 23.30 9.20
N GLN A 18 -4.94 22.69 10.33
CA GLN A 18 -5.42 23.15 11.64
C GLN A 18 -4.89 24.54 11.98
N GLU A 19 -3.62 24.82 11.68
CA GLU A 19 -3.01 26.13 11.86
C GLU A 19 -3.69 27.19 10.99
N GLN A 20 -3.94 26.91 9.70
CA GLN A 20 -4.63 27.83 8.79
C GLN A 20 -6.07 28.13 9.22
N MET A 21 -6.76 27.15 9.81
CA MET A 21 -8.13 27.32 10.29
C MET A 21 -8.20 27.90 11.70
N GLY A 22 -7.07 28.11 12.38
CA GLY A 22 -7.00 28.58 13.77
C GLY A 22 -7.67 27.62 14.76
N GLN A 23 -7.72 26.34 14.43
CA GLN A 23 -8.34 25.30 15.25
C GLN A 23 -7.29 24.56 16.09
N PRO A 24 -7.62 24.15 17.33
CA PRO A 24 -6.71 23.33 18.13
C PRO A 24 -6.55 21.95 17.51
N VAL A 25 -5.33 21.42 17.54
CA VAL A 25 -5.02 20.07 17.08
C VAL A 25 -5.79 19.06 17.93
N GLU A 26 -6.64 18.25 17.28
CA GLU A 26 -7.34 17.15 17.93
C GLU A 26 -6.50 15.87 17.80
N GLU A 27 -5.93 15.38 18.90
CA GLU A 27 -5.06 14.19 18.92
C GLU A 27 -5.71 12.96 18.27
N SER A 28 -7.02 12.77 18.45
CA SER A 28 -7.77 11.66 17.88
C SER A 28 -7.95 11.73 16.35
N LYS A 29 -7.66 12.88 15.74
CA LYS A 29 -7.76 13.13 14.29
C LYS A 29 -6.40 13.19 13.60
N ILE A 30 -5.30 13.12 14.35
CA ILE A 30 -3.96 13.06 13.79
C ILE A 30 -3.86 11.77 12.94
N PRO A 31 -3.55 11.86 11.64
CA PRO A 31 -3.28 10.69 10.82
C PRO A 31 -2.08 9.91 11.39
N TYR A 32 -2.21 8.59 11.50
CA TYR A 32 -1.10 7.71 11.88
C TYR A 32 0.03 7.79 10.85
N ASP A 33 1.26 7.92 11.32
CA ASP A 33 2.47 7.82 10.50
C ASP A 33 3.02 6.38 10.50
N ILE A 34 3.89 6.07 9.54
CA ILE A 34 4.55 4.77 9.46
C ILE A 34 5.39 4.45 10.70
N GLN A 35 5.87 5.49 11.40
CA GLN A 35 6.62 5.39 12.65
C GLN A 35 5.74 4.98 13.84
N ASP A 36 4.42 5.12 13.75
CA ASP A 36 3.48 4.70 14.80
C ASP A 36 3.20 3.20 14.78
N PHE A 37 3.64 2.48 13.73
CA PHE A 37 3.45 1.05 13.61
C PHE A 37 4.55 0.25 14.30
N PRO A 38 4.24 -0.98 14.76
CA PRO A 38 5.27 -1.90 15.25
C PRO A 38 6.37 -2.13 14.20
N ASP A 39 7.63 -2.28 14.65
CA ASP A 39 8.80 -2.47 13.78
C ASP A 39 8.59 -3.57 12.72
N VAL A 40 7.93 -4.66 13.09
CA VAL A 40 7.59 -5.78 12.20
C VAL A 40 6.76 -5.36 10.98
N VAL A 41 5.92 -4.33 11.08
CA VAL A 41 5.17 -3.75 9.95
C VAL A 41 6.12 -3.01 9.02
N ILE A 42 7.04 -2.23 9.57
CA ILE A 42 8.06 -1.49 8.81
C ILE A 42 8.96 -2.49 8.06
N LEU A 43 9.40 -3.55 8.75
CA LEU A 43 10.17 -4.65 8.14
C LEU A 43 9.39 -5.31 6.99
N ALA A 44 8.10 -5.61 7.19
CA ALA A 44 7.25 -6.20 6.17
C ALA A 44 7.11 -5.29 4.93
N VAL A 45 6.91 -3.99 5.12
CA VAL A 45 6.87 -3.01 4.02
C VAL A 45 8.20 -2.98 3.27
N ASN A 46 9.33 -2.96 3.98
CA ASN A 46 10.66 -2.98 3.38
C ASN A 46 10.89 -4.24 2.54
N VAL A 47 10.56 -5.41 3.08
CA VAL A 47 10.67 -6.68 2.35
C VAL A 47 9.72 -6.72 1.15
N PHE A 48 8.46 -6.30 1.33
CA PHE A 48 7.48 -6.22 0.25
C PHE A 48 8.01 -5.42 -0.94
N ASN A 49 8.62 -4.27 -0.69
CA ASN A 49 9.19 -3.42 -1.74
C ASN A 49 10.43 -4.01 -2.44
N ARG A 50 11.10 -5.00 -1.83
CA ARG A 50 12.26 -5.68 -2.40
C ARG A 50 11.93 -7.01 -3.09
N LEU A 51 10.82 -7.63 -2.72
CA LEU A 51 10.31 -8.81 -3.41
C LEU A 51 9.98 -8.48 -4.86
N GLY A 52 10.27 -9.41 -5.76
CA GLY A 52 9.94 -9.28 -7.18
C GLY A 52 8.43 -9.24 -7.39
N ASP A 53 8.00 -8.58 -8.45
CA ASP A 53 6.60 -8.52 -8.84
C ASP A 53 6.26 -9.60 -9.86
N ARG A 54 5.12 -10.27 -9.68
CA ARG A 54 4.54 -11.15 -10.69
C ARG A 54 3.51 -10.38 -11.50
N VAL A 55 3.77 -10.22 -12.79
CA VAL A 55 2.93 -9.45 -13.72
C VAL A 55 2.64 -10.26 -14.97
N TYR A 56 1.37 -10.25 -15.41
CA TYR A 56 0.94 -10.87 -16.67
C TYR A 56 0.30 -9.82 -17.60
N PRO A 57 0.52 -9.90 -18.93
CA PRO A 57 0.06 -8.86 -19.87
C PRO A 57 -1.43 -8.49 -19.82
N GLU A 58 -2.32 -9.46 -19.60
CA GLU A 58 -3.79 -9.25 -19.62
C GLU A 58 -4.41 -9.09 -18.23
N ILE A 59 -3.68 -9.45 -17.17
CA ILE A 59 -4.18 -9.50 -15.79
C ILE A 59 -3.51 -8.41 -14.93
N GLY A 60 -2.34 -7.93 -15.34
CA GLY A 60 -1.52 -6.99 -14.58
C GLY A 60 -0.79 -7.65 -13.42
N TYR A 61 -0.58 -6.88 -12.35
CA TYR A 61 0.04 -7.37 -11.12
C TYR A 61 -0.85 -8.41 -10.44
N VAL A 62 -0.28 -9.58 -10.13
CA VAL A 62 -1.00 -10.71 -9.51
C VAL A 62 -0.43 -11.14 -8.16
N GLY A 63 0.69 -10.56 -7.74
CA GLY A 63 1.29 -10.87 -6.46
C GLY A 63 2.80 -10.64 -6.39
N LYS A 64 3.38 -10.88 -5.22
CA LYS A 64 4.83 -10.94 -5.04
C LYS A 64 5.41 -12.31 -5.39
N ASP A 65 6.67 -12.29 -5.81
CA ASP A 65 7.52 -13.47 -5.89
C ASP A 65 8.20 -13.71 -4.55
N TYR A 66 7.72 -14.73 -3.84
CA TYR A 66 8.21 -15.12 -2.52
C TYR A 66 9.44 -16.03 -2.55
N THR A 67 10.03 -16.34 -3.71
CA THR A 67 11.21 -17.22 -3.81
C THR A 67 12.38 -16.74 -2.93
N ASN A 68 12.59 -15.42 -2.81
CA ASN A 68 13.67 -14.85 -1.99
C ASN A 68 13.21 -14.35 -0.61
N LEU A 69 11.99 -14.72 -0.17
CA LEU A 69 11.43 -14.23 1.09
C LEU A 69 12.33 -14.56 2.28
N ASP A 70 12.77 -15.81 2.40
CA ASP A 70 13.61 -16.24 3.52
C ASP A 70 14.95 -15.48 3.58
N LEU A 71 15.55 -15.17 2.42
CA LEU A 71 16.77 -14.37 2.34
C LEU A 71 16.51 -12.95 2.86
N TYR A 72 15.43 -12.31 2.41
CA TYR A 72 15.12 -10.94 2.84
C TYR A 72 14.72 -10.87 4.32
N MET A 73 14.00 -11.86 4.84
CA MET A 73 13.70 -11.96 6.26
C MET A 73 14.97 -12.06 7.12
N GLN A 74 16.00 -12.80 6.65
CA GLN A 74 17.27 -12.90 7.34
C GLN A 74 18.05 -11.58 7.30
N VAL A 75 18.12 -10.93 6.13
CA VAL A 75 18.84 -9.65 5.95
C VAL A 75 18.21 -8.53 6.78
N GLU A 76 16.88 -8.48 6.86
CA GLU A 76 16.14 -7.48 7.62
C GLU A 76 16.00 -7.82 9.11
N GLY A 77 16.50 -8.98 9.55
CA GLY A 77 16.52 -9.35 10.96
C GLY A 77 15.14 -9.74 11.54
N VAL A 78 14.25 -10.31 10.73
CA VAL A 78 12.92 -10.73 11.18
C VAL A 78 13.03 -11.91 12.15
N GLU A 79 12.59 -11.70 13.40
CA GLU A 79 12.69 -12.71 14.43
C GLU A 79 11.65 -13.83 14.27
N LYS A 80 11.98 -15.03 14.78
CA LYS A 80 11.10 -16.21 14.70
C LYS A 80 9.71 -15.93 15.28
N HIS A 81 9.63 -15.17 16.37
CA HIS A 81 8.37 -14.86 17.05
C HIS A 81 7.50 -13.86 16.26
N GLN A 82 8.07 -13.11 15.32
CA GLN A 82 7.40 -12.10 14.50
C GLN A 82 6.89 -12.65 13.17
N LYS A 83 7.39 -13.81 12.72
CA LYS A 83 7.16 -14.33 11.36
C LYS A 83 5.68 -14.42 10.96
N ASN A 84 4.81 -14.84 11.88
CA ASN A 84 3.39 -14.98 11.57
C ASN A 84 2.75 -13.63 11.23
N PHE A 85 2.93 -12.65 12.11
CA PHE A 85 2.38 -11.31 11.88
C PHE A 85 3.05 -10.61 10.70
N PHE A 86 4.36 -10.81 10.51
CA PHE A 86 5.09 -10.34 9.34
C PHE A 86 4.48 -10.86 8.02
N LEU A 87 4.17 -12.16 7.95
CA LEU A 87 3.52 -12.77 6.78
C LEU A 87 2.11 -12.22 6.57
N GLU A 88 1.32 -12.06 7.63
CA GLU A 88 -0.02 -11.47 7.55
C GLU A 88 0.01 -10.05 6.97
N VAL A 89 1.02 -9.24 7.36
CA VAL A 89 1.20 -7.89 6.80
C VAL A 89 1.58 -7.96 5.32
N LEU A 90 2.47 -8.88 4.91
CA LEU A 90 2.82 -9.06 3.50
C LEU A 90 1.60 -9.47 2.66
N GLU A 91 0.81 -10.43 3.13
CA GLU A 91 -0.42 -10.87 2.46
C GLU A 91 -1.43 -9.73 2.33
N TRP A 92 -1.56 -8.89 3.37
CA TRP A 92 -2.44 -7.73 3.33
C TRP A 92 -1.98 -6.68 2.30
N LEU A 93 -0.68 -6.38 2.25
CA LEU A 93 -0.10 -5.48 1.26
C LEU A 93 -0.32 -6.00 -0.17
N ASP A 94 -0.10 -7.30 -0.36
CA ASP A 94 -0.22 -7.94 -1.66
C ASP A 94 -1.66 -7.93 -2.18
N ALA A 95 -2.62 -8.31 -1.34
CA ALA A 95 -4.04 -8.28 -1.66
C ALA A 95 -4.52 -6.86 -2.06
N ARG A 96 -4.02 -5.83 -1.37
CA ARG A 96 -4.32 -4.43 -1.70
C ARG A 96 -3.72 -4.02 -3.05
N ALA A 97 -2.48 -4.42 -3.32
CA ALA A 97 -1.81 -4.13 -4.60
C ALA A 97 -2.50 -4.81 -5.78
N ILE A 98 -2.89 -6.07 -5.63
CA ILE A 98 -3.68 -6.83 -6.63
C ILE A 98 -5.00 -6.12 -6.92
N LYS A 99 -5.76 -5.76 -5.88
CA LYS A 99 -7.05 -5.07 -6.05
C LYS A 99 -6.89 -3.74 -6.78
N LYS A 100 -5.88 -2.94 -6.41
CA LYS A 100 -5.60 -1.66 -7.06
C LYS A 100 -5.23 -1.84 -8.54
N SER A 101 -4.39 -2.82 -8.86
CA SER A 101 -4.02 -3.16 -10.24
C SER A 101 -5.24 -3.56 -11.08
N ALA A 102 -6.08 -4.45 -10.55
CA ALA A 102 -7.29 -4.91 -11.23
C ALA A 102 -8.29 -3.77 -11.50
N GLU A 103 -8.49 -2.89 -10.51
CA GLU A 103 -9.34 -1.70 -10.67
C GLU A 103 -8.78 -0.72 -11.71
N GLN A 104 -7.46 -0.51 -11.74
CA GLN A 104 -6.82 0.34 -12.73
C GLN A 104 -6.99 -0.21 -14.15
N LEU A 105 -6.74 -1.50 -14.35
CA LEU A 105 -6.96 -2.15 -15.65
C LEU A 105 -8.40 -2.04 -16.13
N LYS A 106 -9.37 -2.28 -15.24
CA LYS A 106 -10.79 -2.13 -15.55
C LYS A 106 -11.11 -0.69 -15.99
N ARG A 107 -10.58 0.31 -15.29
CA ARG A 107 -10.77 1.73 -15.66
C ARG A 107 -10.17 2.05 -17.03
N GLU A 108 -8.98 1.54 -17.34
CA GLU A 108 -8.36 1.74 -18.65
C GLU A 108 -9.16 1.06 -19.78
N TYR A 109 -9.65 -0.16 -19.53
CA TYR A 109 -10.52 -0.87 -20.45
C TYR A 109 -11.83 -0.10 -20.73
N ASP A 110 -12.49 0.39 -19.68
CA ASP A 110 -13.71 1.18 -19.79
C ASP A 110 -13.48 2.50 -20.56
N LYS A 111 -12.32 3.14 -20.39
CA LYS A 111 -11.93 4.33 -21.17
C LYS A 111 -11.73 4.01 -22.66
N MET A 112 -11.09 2.89 -22.97
CA MET A 112 -10.88 2.46 -24.36
C MET A 112 -12.21 2.19 -25.07
N LYS A 113 -13.15 1.51 -24.41
CA LYS A 113 -14.49 1.24 -24.96
C LYS A 113 -15.31 2.51 -25.24
N ARG A 114 -15.09 3.58 -24.48
CA ARG A 114 -15.82 4.86 -24.60
C ARG A 114 -15.26 5.78 -25.69
N LYS A 115 -14.06 5.55 -26.20
CA LYS A 115 -13.55 6.32 -27.35
C LYS A 115 -14.36 5.90 -28.58
N PRO A 116 -15.13 6.80 -29.23
CA PRO A 116 -15.84 6.44 -30.45
C PRO A 116 -14.78 6.03 -31.48
N SER A 117 -14.94 4.83 -32.04
CA SER A 117 -14.22 4.44 -33.25
C SER A 117 -14.43 5.57 -34.25
N GLY A 118 -13.37 6.32 -34.54
CA GLY A 118 -13.43 7.46 -35.44
C GLY A 118 -14.00 6.96 -36.75
N ARG A 119 -15.21 7.45 -37.10
CA ARG A 119 -15.75 7.38 -38.46
C ARG A 119 -14.64 7.85 -39.40
N LYS A 120 -14.08 6.93 -40.17
CA LYS A 120 -13.44 7.21 -41.45
C LYS A 120 -14.44 6.87 -42.53
#